data_AF-A0A3D2CA15-F1
#
_entry.id   AF-A0A3D2CA15-F1
#
_cell.length_a   1.000
_cell.length_b   1.000
_cell.length_c   1.000
_cell.angle_alpha   90.00
_cell.angle_beta   90.00
_cell.angle_gamma   90.00
#
_symmetry.space_group_name_H-M   'P 1'
#
loop_
_entity.id
_entity.type
_entity.pdbx_description
1 polymer ?
#
loop_
_entity_poly.entity_id
_entity_poly.type
_entity_poly.pdbx_seq_one_letter_code
_entity_poly.pdbx_strand_id
1 'polypeptide(L)'
;ADGDGWVSLDDCDDSESTTYPGAPDPCYDGVDSDCAEDDDDDCDGDGFTATVASGPDCDDLDPAVNPDAEELWYDGIDQDC
;
A
#
# COMPACT_ATOMS: atom_id res chain seq x y z
N ALA A 1 -6.89 22.51 -11.04
CA ALA A 1 -6.88 21.51 -12.11
C ALA A 1 -5.57 21.66 -12.82
N ASP A 2 -4.69 20.73 -12.52
CA ASP A 2 -3.34 20.55 -13.05
C ASP A 2 -3.30 19.92 -14.45
N GLY A 3 -4.41 19.37 -14.94
CA GLY A 3 -4.56 18.89 -16.31
C GLY A 3 -4.48 17.37 -16.47
N ASP A 4 -4.62 16.61 -15.39
CA ASP A 4 -4.80 15.15 -15.35
C ASP A 4 -6.18 14.66 -15.90
N GLY A 5 -7.18 15.54 -15.95
CA GLY A 5 -8.53 15.23 -16.39
C GLY A 5 -9.53 14.93 -15.28
N TRP A 6 -9.12 15.00 -14.01
CA TRP A 6 -10.02 14.92 -12.86
C TRP A 6 -10.51 16.29 -12.43
N VAL A 7 -11.62 16.29 -11.70
CA VAL A 7 -12.21 17.52 -11.15
C VAL A 7 -11.86 17.61 -9.68
N SER A 8 -11.65 18.83 -9.20
CA SER A 8 -11.20 19.16 -7.84
C SER A 8 -12.09 18.64 -6.68
N LEU A 9 -13.23 18.02 -6.98
CA LEU A 9 -14.07 17.36 -5.96
C LEU A 9 -13.65 15.90 -5.73
N ASP A 10 -13.13 15.26 -6.76
CA ASP A 10 -12.70 13.86 -6.74
C ASP A 10 -11.17 13.75 -6.64
N ASP A 11 -10.43 14.80 -7.01
CA ASP A 11 -8.97 14.90 -6.94
C ASP A 11 -8.51 15.49 -5.59
N CYS A 12 -7.67 14.72 -4.89
CA CYS A 12 -7.13 15.06 -3.57
C CYS A 12 -6.01 16.12 -3.63
N ASP A 13 -5.35 16.33 -4.77
CA ASP A 13 -4.40 17.43 -5.00
C ASP A 13 -4.52 18.01 -6.41
N ASP A 14 -5.48 18.93 -6.57
CA ASP A 14 -5.80 19.68 -7.81
C ASP A 14 -4.67 20.62 -8.32
N SER A 15 -3.48 20.51 -7.74
CA SER A 15 -2.26 21.22 -8.13
C SER A 15 -1.16 20.33 -8.72
N GLU A 16 -1.27 19.00 -8.64
CA GLU A 16 -0.25 18.03 -9.08
C GLU A 16 -0.86 16.94 -9.99
N SER A 17 -0.58 17.01 -11.30
CA SER A 17 -1.20 16.11 -12.31
C SER A 17 -0.84 14.62 -12.20
N THR A 18 0.01 14.27 -11.24
CA THR A 18 0.36 12.88 -10.90
C THR A 18 -0.44 12.34 -9.73
N THR A 19 -1.20 13.19 -9.03
CA THR A 19 -2.03 12.85 -7.89
C THR A 19 -3.48 12.92 -8.31
N TYR A 20 -4.16 11.78 -8.37
CA TYR A 20 -5.55 11.67 -8.82
C TYR A 20 -6.11 10.29 -8.53
N PRO A 21 -7.46 10.11 -8.50
CA PRO A 21 -8.08 8.80 -8.27
C PRO A 21 -7.53 7.68 -9.16
N GLY A 22 -6.86 6.71 -8.54
CA GLY A 22 -6.25 5.55 -9.22
C GLY A 22 -4.96 5.85 -9.98
N ALA A 23 -4.24 6.92 -9.62
CA ALA A 23 -2.85 7.11 -10.04
C ALA A 23 -1.96 5.96 -9.54
N PRO A 24 -0.76 5.76 -10.11
CA PRO A 24 0.23 4.89 -9.49
C PRO A 24 0.68 5.49 -8.15
N ASP A 25 0.55 4.72 -7.07
CA ASP A 25 1.00 5.12 -5.74
C ASP A 25 2.16 4.24 -5.26
N PRO A 26 3.40 4.73 -5.25
CA PRO A 26 4.54 3.97 -4.76
C PRO A 26 4.58 4.01 -3.24
N CYS A 27 4.56 2.84 -2.63
CA CYS A 27 4.80 2.70 -1.22
C CYS A 27 6.06 3.37 -0.66
N TYR A 28 5.96 3.77 0.60
CA TYR A 28 7.01 4.34 1.43
C TYR A 28 7.58 5.66 0.91
N ASP A 29 6.82 6.39 0.09
CA ASP A 29 7.21 7.72 -0.37
C ASP A 29 6.50 8.87 0.39
N GLY A 30 5.52 8.52 1.23
CA GLY A 30 4.75 9.41 2.10
C GLY A 30 3.73 10.26 1.37
N VAL A 31 3.39 9.92 0.13
CA VAL A 31 2.41 10.62 -0.71
C VAL A 31 1.26 9.67 -1.01
N ASP A 32 0.03 10.12 -0.78
CA ASP A 32 -1.18 9.46 -1.29
C ASP A 32 -1.42 9.99 -2.70
N SER A 33 -0.86 9.32 -3.70
CA SER A 33 -0.94 9.75 -5.10
C SER A 33 -2.27 9.34 -5.72
N ASP A 34 -2.90 8.27 -5.26
CA ASP A 34 -4.08 7.71 -5.90
C ASP A 34 -5.41 8.11 -5.23
N CYS A 35 -5.34 8.94 -4.18
CA CYS A 35 -6.46 9.44 -3.40
C CYS A 35 -7.29 8.33 -2.73
N ALA A 36 -6.67 7.17 -2.43
CA ALA A 36 -7.35 6.04 -1.80
C ALA A 36 -7.31 6.09 -0.26
N GLU A 37 -6.47 6.94 0.34
CA GLU A 37 -6.18 6.95 1.79
C GLU A 37 -5.68 5.60 2.33
N ASP A 38 -5.01 4.81 1.48
CA ASP A 38 -4.36 3.56 1.87
C ASP A 38 -3.14 3.84 2.79
N ASP A 39 -2.75 2.86 3.62
CA ASP A 39 -1.64 3.03 4.57
C ASP A 39 -0.31 2.80 3.85
N ASP A 40 0.48 3.86 3.67
CA ASP A 40 1.77 3.84 2.95
C ASP A 40 2.84 2.93 3.62
N ASP A 41 2.59 2.47 4.85
CA ASP A 41 3.42 1.51 5.57
C ASP A 41 2.89 0.04 5.49
N ASP A 42 1.73 -0.20 4.85
CA ASP A 42 1.07 -1.52 4.61
C ASP A 42 0.73 -1.66 3.11
N CYS A 43 1.72 -2.06 2.33
CA CYS A 43 1.69 -1.96 0.88
C CYS A 43 0.84 -3.01 0.16
N ASP A 44 0.52 -4.10 0.83
CA ASP A 44 -0.35 -5.14 0.28
C ASP A 44 -1.75 -5.18 0.92
N GLY A 45 -1.97 -4.37 1.96
CA GLY A 45 -3.26 -4.12 2.58
C GLY A 45 -3.74 -5.27 3.45
N ASP A 46 -2.83 -6.07 4.00
CA ASP A 46 -3.15 -7.21 4.84
C ASP A 46 -3.31 -6.87 6.34
N GLY A 47 -3.01 -5.61 6.70
CA GLY A 47 -3.12 -5.06 8.05
C GLY A 47 -1.85 -5.18 8.88
N PHE A 48 -0.77 -5.71 8.31
CA PHE A 48 0.57 -5.72 8.87
C PHE A 48 1.41 -4.67 8.18
N THR A 49 2.42 -4.17 8.89
CA THR A 49 3.35 -3.18 8.32
C THR A 49 4.74 -3.78 8.45
N ALA A 50 5.66 -3.39 7.58
CA ALA A 50 7.07 -3.72 7.74
C ALA A 50 7.69 -3.21 9.06
N THR A 51 6.97 -2.41 9.86
CA THR A 51 7.41 -1.87 11.15
C THR A 51 6.64 -2.41 12.36
N VAL A 52 7.24 -2.29 13.54
CA VAL A 52 7.03 -3.15 14.72
C VAL A 52 5.67 -3.00 15.45
N ALA A 53 4.65 -2.36 14.86
CA ALA A 53 3.37 -2.11 15.53
C ALA A 53 2.47 -3.36 15.58
N SER A 54 2.43 -4.16 14.50
CA SER A 54 1.55 -5.34 14.34
C SER A 54 2.29 -6.69 14.30
N GLY A 55 3.62 -6.66 14.41
CA GLY A 55 4.52 -7.75 13.98
C GLY A 55 5.15 -7.35 12.64
N PRO A 56 6.45 -7.62 12.41
CA PRO A 56 7.07 -7.23 11.15
C PRO A 56 6.50 -8.11 10.03
N ASP A 57 5.80 -7.50 9.09
CA ASP A 57 5.60 -8.12 7.79
C ASP A 57 6.98 -8.41 7.16
N CYS A 58 7.22 -9.67 6.81
CA CYS A 58 8.48 -10.11 6.22
C CYS A 58 8.52 -10.00 4.69
N ASP A 59 7.37 -9.84 4.03
CA ASP A 59 7.22 -9.52 2.61
C ASP A 59 5.98 -8.65 2.37
N ASP A 60 6.10 -7.37 2.70
CA ASP A 60 5.07 -6.30 2.60
C ASP A 60 4.60 -6.01 1.16
N LEU A 61 4.86 -6.90 0.21
CA LEU A 61 4.34 -6.83 -1.16
C LEU A 61 3.50 -8.06 -1.51
N ASP A 62 3.29 -8.98 -0.56
CA ASP A 62 2.54 -10.21 -0.72
C ASP A 62 1.60 -10.42 0.49
N PRO A 63 0.29 -10.16 0.34
CA PRO A 63 -0.67 -10.20 1.46
C PRO A 63 -0.95 -11.63 1.98
N ALA A 64 -0.24 -12.63 1.43
CA ALA A 64 -0.23 -14.01 1.91
C ALA A 64 0.97 -14.32 2.84
N VAL A 65 1.87 -13.37 3.07
CA VAL A 65 3.07 -13.52 3.90
C VAL A 65 3.03 -12.50 5.03
N ASN A 66 2.53 -12.91 6.20
CA ASN A 66 2.41 -12.05 7.37
C ASN A 66 2.28 -12.87 8.66
N PRO A 67 2.44 -12.26 9.84
CA PRO A 67 2.39 -12.97 11.13
C PRO A 67 1.13 -13.80 11.42
N ASP A 68 0.02 -13.56 10.71
CA ASP A 68 -1.23 -14.31 10.87
C ASP A 68 -1.48 -15.32 9.72
N ALA A 69 -0.58 -15.44 8.75
CA ALA A 69 -0.71 -16.33 7.61
C ALA A 69 -0.61 -17.82 8.00
N GLU A 70 -1.19 -18.71 7.19
CA GLU A 70 -1.07 -20.16 7.37
C GLU A 70 0.18 -20.69 6.66
N GLU A 71 1.09 -21.31 7.42
CA GLU A 71 2.29 -21.95 6.87
C GLU A 71 1.95 -23.12 5.92
N LEU A 72 2.46 -23.02 4.69
CA LEU A 72 2.32 -24.03 3.65
C LEU A 72 3.54 -24.95 3.59
N TRP A 73 3.41 -26.08 4.28
CA TRP A 73 4.46 -27.10 4.33
C TRP A 73 5.07 -27.45 2.95
N TYR A 74 6.40 -27.34 2.88
CA TYR A 74 7.29 -27.75 1.78
C TYR A 74 7.31 -26.86 0.54
N ASP A 75 6.80 -25.63 0.58
CA ASP A 75 7.02 -24.67 -0.52
C ASP A 75 8.31 -23.83 -0.36
N GLY A 76 8.84 -23.76 0.87
CA GLY A 76 10.12 -23.11 1.16
C GLY A 76 10.02 -21.60 1.36
N ILE A 77 8.81 -21.07 1.49
CA ILE A 77 8.51 -19.73 1.96
C ILE A 77 8.15 -19.85 3.45
N ASP A 78 8.42 -18.81 4.22
CA ASP A 78 8.05 -18.69 5.63
C ASP A 78 6.86 -17.74 5.66
N GLN A 79 5.63 -18.26 5.57
CA GLN A 79 4.46 -17.38 5.39
C GLN A 79 4.15 -16.61 6.66
N ASP A 80 4.44 -17.18 7.82
CA ASP A 80 3.98 -16.68 9.12
C ASP A 80 5.02 -15.86 9.90
N CYS A 81 6.18 -15.54 9.30
CA CYS A 81 7.25 -14.70 9.87
C CYS A 81 7.65 -15.02 11.36
#